data_AF-A0A7C4CXT6-F1
#
_entry.id   AF-A0A7C4CXT6-F1
#
_cell.length_a   1.000
_cell.length_b   1.000
_cell.length_c   1.000
_cell.angle_alpha   90.00
_cell.angle_beta   90.00
_cell.angle_gamma   90.00
#
_symmetry.space_group_name_H-M   'P 1'
#
loop_
_entity.id
_entity.type
_entity.pdbx_description
1 polymer ?
#
loop_
_entity_poly.entity_id
_entity_poly.type
_entity_poly.pdbx_seq_one_letter_code
_entity_poly.pdbx_strand_id
1 'polypeptide(L)'
;MDQVRHVVKALMRYGPKYTVISKVTGVPITTVRYIIRRKLLELGFTLRIAIDYSKLGLQWYLVELKPTLPPNYFLEILELFGNSMYLRYYTYLLNSKKFLTFFSIPPKFENDFISFFNKLVKLNLLKEYNCKKLSYRRVVPLRVDCFDFENGVWMQDWDKKPRDEEIPEVFEEPNQISGLTSLDLKILAELYRNSFANYTDIAKKLNVTRQTVKRHYEKILQVIYLYMLFWMPINTPEHVCIPIFLQTNSSVNARKTVLNIPFTHLEMRDEDSQFYSLLFAPSIGFYKVLKYLNEKRLIEQIDFLDFENTMGFFPPYN
;
A
#
# COMPACT_ATOMS: atom_id res chain seq x y z
N MET A 1 -5.02 -18.14 21.31
CA MET A 1 -3.76 -17.81 20.61
C MET A 1 -3.72 -18.14 19.12
N ASP A 2 -3.55 -19.39 18.67
CA ASP A 2 -3.30 -19.69 17.24
C ASP A 2 -4.47 -19.41 16.29
N GLN A 3 -5.70 -19.52 16.76
CA GLN A 3 -6.90 -19.36 15.92
C GLN A 3 -6.97 -17.99 15.23
N VAL A 4 -6.67 -16.90 15.94
CA VAL A 4 -6.70 -15.54 15.34
C VAL A 4 -5.63 -15.40 14.27
N ARG A 5 -4.41 -15.90 14.52
CA ARG A 5 -3.32 -15.88 13.55
C ARG A 5 -3.69 -16.67 12.29
N HIS A 6 -4.27 -17.85 12.43
CA HIS A 6 -4.76 -18.65 11.29
C HIS A 6 -5.87 -17.94 10.51
N VAL A 7 -6.83 -17.32 11.20
CA VAL A 7 -7.90 -16.52 10.57
C VAL A 7 -7.31 -15.32 9.81
N VAL A 8 -6.32 -14.65 10.37
CA VAL A 8 -5.64 -13.51 9.76
C VAL A 8 -4.85 -13.92 8.51
N LYS A 9 -4.05 -15.00 8.58
CA LYS A 9 -3.34 -15.55 7.40
C LYS A 9 -4.34 -15.94 6.30
N ALA A 10 -5.43 -16.61 6.66
CA ALA A 10 -6.47 -17.01 5.71
C ALA A 10 -7.21 -15.79 5.12
N LEU A 11 -7.49 -14.76 5.93
CA LEU A 11 -8.09 -13.51 5.46
C LEU A 11 -7.23 -12.82 4.41
N MET A 12 -5.92 -12.74 4.64
CA MET A 12 -5.00 -12.10 3.70
C MET A 12 -4.93 -12.82 2.36
N ARG A 13 -5.08 -14.15 2.38
CA ARG A 13 -5.05 -15.00 1.18
C ARG A 13 -6.37 -15.04 0.42
N TYR A 14 -7.49 -15.15 1.12
CA TYR A 14 -8.80 -15.44 0.50
C TYR A 14 -9.77 -14.26 0.49
N GLY A 15 -9.42 -13.17 1.17
CA GLY A 15 -10.31 -12.05 1.40
C GLY A 15 -11.43 -12.39 2.37
N PRO A 16 -12.47 -11.54 2.51
CA PRO A 16 -13.50 -11.67 3.53
C PRO A 16 -14.56 -12.75 3.22
N LYS A 17 -14.13 -13.92 2.76
CA LYS A 17 -14.96 -15.10 2.47
C LYS A 17 -15.06 -16.00 3.71
N TYR A 18 -15.96 -15.66 4.63
CA TYR A 18 -16.04 -16.32 5.95
C TYR A 18 -16.16 -17.85 5.90
N THR A 19 -16.95 -18.40 4.98
CA THR A 19 -17.09 -19.85 4.81
C THR A 19 -15.78 -20.52 4.39
N VAL A 20 -15.02 -19.88 3.49
CA VAL A 20 -13.71 -20.39 3.04
C VAL A 20 -12.73 -20.35 4.20
N ILE A 21 -12.65 -19.21 4.90
CA ILE A 21 -11.76 -19.04 6.06
C ILE A 21 -12.09 -20.07 7.14
N SER A 22 -13.37 -20.25 7.47
CA SER A 22 -13.80 -21.24 8.47
C SER A 22 -13.38 -22.66 8.07
N LYS A 23 -13.60 -23.04 6.81
CA LYS A 23 -13.22 -24.37 6.30
C LYS A 23 -11.71 -24.63 6.37
N VAL A 24 -10.88 -23.65 5.99
CA VAL A 24 -9.41 -23.83 5.94
C VAL A 24 -8.74 -23.69 7.31
N THR A 25 -9.37 -23.01 8.27
CA THR A 25 -8.81 -22.80 9.61
C THR A 25 -9.41 -23.71 10.69
N GLY A 26 -10.55 -24.35 10.42
CA GLY A 26 -11.33 -25.10 11.42
C GLY A 26 -12.06 -24.21 12.43
N VAL A 27 -11.93 -22.88 12.34
CA VAL A 27 -12.57 -21.94 13.26
C VAL A 27 -14.05 -21.76 12.87
N PRO A 28 -15.00 -21.77 13.82
CA PRO A 28 -16.42 -21.56 13.52
C PRO A 28 -16.70 -20.24 12.77
N ILE A 29 -17.63 -20.25 11.81
CA ILE A 29 -17.97 -19.07 10.98
C ILE A 29 -18.34 -17.85 11.83
N THR A 30 -19.07 -18.04 12.92
CA THR A 30 -19.45 -16.97 13.86
C THR A 30 -18.21 -16.34 14.50
N THR A 31 -17.24 -17.14 14.92
CA THR A 31 -15.96 -16.70 15.47
C THR A 31 -15.11 -16.00 14.42
N VAL A 32 -15.04 -16.53 13.19
CA VAL A 32 -14.37 -15.87 12.06
C VAL A 32 -14.95 -14.47 11.82
N ARG A 33 -16.29 -14.38 11.78
CA ARG A 33 -16.98 -13.09 11.59
C ARG A 33 -16.68 -12.12 12.73
N TYR A 34 -16.71 -12.59 13.97
CA TYR A 34 -16.35 -11.78 15.14
C TYR A 34 -14.91 -11.24 15.04
N ILE A 35 -13.94 -12.11 14.76
CA ILE A 35 -12.53 -11.72 14.63
C ILE A 35 -12.37 -10.62 13.57
N ILE A 36 -12.92 -10.84 12.38
CA ILE A 36 -12.70 -9.96 11.22
C ILE A 36 -13.45 -8.63 11.35
N ARG A 37 -14.69 -8.65 11.84
CA ARG A 37 -15.57 -7.46 11.85
C ARG A 37 -15.47 -6.63 13.12
N ARG A 38 -14.97 -7.19 14.22
CA ARG A 38 -14.93 -6.50 15.51
C ARG A 38 -13.52 -6.48 16.06
N LYS A 39 -12.96 -7.65 16.39
CA LYS A 39 -11.65 -7.73 17.07
C LYS A 39 -10.52 -7.04 16.29
N LEU A 40 -10.40 -7.26 14.98
CA LEU A 40 -9.35 -6.61 14.18
C LEU A 40 -9.52 -5.09 14.10
N LEU A 41 -10.76 -4.59 13.99
CA LEU A 41 -11.03 -3.15 13.97
C LEU A 41 -10.70 -2.49 15.31
N GLU A 42 -11.07 -3.14 16.43
CA GLU A 42 -10.75 -2.70 17.79
C GLU A 42 -9.23 -2.60 18.01
N LEU A 43 -8.45 -3.46 17.34
CA LEU A 43 -6.99 -3.48 17.37
C LEU A 43 -6.34 -2.51 16.36
N GLY A 44 -7.11 -1.68 15.66
CA GLY A 44 -6.61 -0.69 14.71
C GLY A 44 -6.26 -1.24 13.33
N PHE A 45 -6.70 -2.46 12.97
CA PHE A 45 -6.50 -2.99 11.63
C PHE A 45 -7.65 -2.63 10.70
N THR A 46 -7.30 -2.31 9.45
CA THR A 46 -8.25 -2.16 8.34
C THR A 46 -7.91 -3.13 7.23
N LEU A 47 -8.92 -3.71 6.58
CA LEU A 47 -8.75 -4.58 5.42
C LEU A 47 -8.80 -3.75 4.14
N ARG A 48 -7.78 -3.88 3.29
CA ARG A 48 -7.72 -3.26 1.96
C ARG A 48 -7.33 -4.29 0.90
N ILE A 49 -7.63 -4.01 -0.36
CA ILE A 49 -7.11 -4.81 -1.48
C ILE A 49 -5.82 -4.18 -2.00
N ALA A 50 -4.82 -5.02 -2.27
CA ALA A 50 -3.64 -4.64 -3.02
C ALA A 50 -3.83 -5.06 -4.49
N ILE A 51 -3.74 -4.07 -5.37
CA ILE A 51 -4.03 -4.19 -6.80
C ILE A 51 -2.73 -4.30 -7.55
N ASP A 52 -2.67 -5.23 -8.50
CA ASP A 52 -1.60 -5.33 -9.47
C ASP A 52 -1.87 -4.35 -10.62
N TYR A 53 -1.15 -3.24 -10.63
CA TYR A 53 -1.36 -2.16 -11.59
C TYR A 53 -0.80 -2.51 -12.97
N SER A 54 0.18 -3.41 -13.04
CA SER A 54 0.70 -3.95 -14.30
C SER A 54 -0.43 -4.67 -15.07
N LYS A 55 -1.29 -5.41 -14.36
CA LYS A 55 -2.50 -6.05 -14.93
C LYS A 55 -3.58 -5.07 -15.41
N LEU A 56 -3.49 -3.81 -15.00
CA LEU A 56 -4.31 -2.71 -15.53
C LEU A 56 -3.64 -1.99 -16.71
N GLY A 57 -2.44 -2.41 -17.12
CA GLY A 57 -1.64 -1.74 -18.16
C GLY A 57 -0.95 -0.46 -17.67
N LEU A 58 -0.73 -0.33 -16.36
CA LEU A 58 -0.16 0.87 -15.75
C LEU A 58 1.26 0.61 -15.23
N GLN A 59 2.11 1.62 -15.35
CA GLN A 59 3.50 1.65 -14.90
C GLN A 59 3.65 2.60 -13.72
N TRP A 60 4.34 2.16 -12.67
CA TRP A 60 4.62 2.97 -11.49
C TRP A 60 5.80 3.92 -11.70
N TYR A 61 5.64 5.14 -11.18
CA TYR A 61 6.68 6.15 -11.03
C TYR A 61 6.67 6.69 -9.62
N LEU A 62 7.84 6.73 -9.00
CA LEU A 62 8.10 7.47 -7.78
C LEU A 62 8.65 8.84 -8.17
N VAL A 63 7.95 9.90 -7.77
CA VAL A 63 8.36 11.27 -8.09
C VAL A 63 8.49 12.08 -6.80
N GLU A 64 9.69 12.60 -6.56
CA GLU A 64 9.92 13.60 -5.53
C GLU A 64 9.75 14.99 -6.13
N LEU A 65 8.88 15.82 -5.55
CA LEU A 65 8.57 17.16 -6.02
C LEU A 65 9.00 18.18 -4.98
N LYS A 66 9.83 19.14 -5.37
CA LYS A 66 10.18 20.27 -4.50
C LYS A 66 9.42 21.51 -4.95
N PRO A 67 8.31 21.86 -4.29
CA PRO A 67 7.51 23.00 -4.71
C PRO A 67 8.26 24.31 -4.49
N THR A 68 7.97 25.30 -5.33
CA THR A 68 8.41 26.69 -5.09
C THR A 68 7.49 27.36 -4.07
N LEU A 69 6.21 27.00 -4.08
CA LEU A 69 5.17 27.48 -3.17
C LEU A 69 5.25 26.75 -1.81
N PRO A 70 4.70 27.36 -0.74
CA PRO A 70 4.51 26.67 0.53
C PRO A 70 3.65 25.39 0.37
N PRO A 71 3.88 24.33 1.16
CA PRO A 71 3.25 23.02 0.95
C PRO A 71 1.72 23.05 0.85
N ASN A 72 1.05 23.84 1.69
CA ASN A 72 -0.40 23.97 1.74
C ASN A 72 -1.03 24.44 0.41
N TYR A 73 -0.37 25.34 -0.32
CA TYR A 73 -0.87 25.79 -1.64
C TYR A 73 -0.62 24.75 -2.74
N PHE A 74 0.41 23.92 -2.57
CA PHE A 74 0.72 22.89 -3.55
C PHE A 74 -0.20 21.67 -3.45
N LEU A 75 -0.92 21.51 -2.33
CA LEU A 75 -1.90 20.43 -2.14
C LEU A 75 -3.01 20.46 -3.18
N GLU A 76 -3.55 21.64 -3.51
CA GLU A 76 -4.63 21.77 -4.52
C GLU A 76 -4.17 21.29 -5.90
N ILE A 77 -2.91 21.54 -6.25
CA ILE A 77 -2.30 21.06 -7.49
C ILE A 77 -2.17 19.52 -7.45
N LEU A 78 -1.75 18.96 -6.32
CA LEU A 78 -1.66 17.50 -6.15
C LEU A 78 -3.04 16.84 -6.19
N GLU A 79 -4.09 17.46 -5.64
CA GLU A 79 -5.46 16.97 -5.76
C GLU A 79 -5.93 16.95 -7.22
N LEU A 80 -5.62 18.01 -7.98
CA LEU A 80 -5.88 18.03 -9.42
C LEU A 80 -5.17 16.87 -10.12
N PHE A 81 -3.90 16.60 -9.79
CA PHE A 81 -3.17 15.46 -10.35
C PHE A 81 -3.80 14.12 -9.97
N GLY A 82 -4.32 14.00 -8.74
CA GLY A 82 -5.07 12.82 -8.27
C GLY A 82 -6.31 12.54 -9.10
N ASN A 83 -7.03 13.59 -9.45
CA ASN A 83 -8.29 13.49 -10.19
C ASN A 83 -8.10 13.34 -11.71
N SER A 84 -6.97 13.79 -12.26
CA SER A 84 -6.83 13.95 -13.72
C SER A 84 -5.53 13.39 -14.33
N MET A 85 -4.50 13.10 -13.53
CA MET A 85 -3.15 12.77 -14.01
C MET A 85 -2.57 11.49 -13.41
N TYR A 86 -3.42 10.53 -13.05
CA TYR A 86 -2.99 9.22 -12.55
C TYR A 86 -2.13 9.26 -11.28
N LEU A 87 -2.13 10.36 -10.52
CA LEU A 87 -1.54 10.39 -9.19
C LEU A 87 -2.33 9.44 -8.29
N ARG A 88 -1.60 8.63 -7.52
CA ARG A 88 -2.16 7.55 -6.70
C ARG A 88 -2.02 7.82 -5.22
N TYR A 89 -0.97 8.52 -4.87
CA TYR A 89 -0.63 8.85 -3.51
C TYR A 89 0.34 10.02 -3.49
N TYR A 90 0.17 10.94 -2.55
CA TYR A 90 1.21 11.87 -2.17
C TYR A 90 1.34 11.92 -0.64
N THR A 91 2.53 12.33 -0.19
CA THR A 91 2.81 12.69 1.20
C THR A 91 3.91 13.74 1.22
N TYR A 92 3.92 14.61 2.23
CA TYR A 92 5.03 15.54 2.44
C TYR A 92 6.11 14.88 3.31
N LEU A 93 7.35 15.04 2.90
CA LEU A 93 8.53 14.53 3.56
C LEU A 93 9.16 15.64 4.42
N LEU A 94 9.15 15.45 5.73
CA LEU A 94 9.51 16.48 6.72
C LEU A 94 10.99 16.89 6.66
N ASN A 95 11.92 15.94 6.47
CA ASN A 95 13.36 16.21 6.47
C ASN A 95 13.79 16.84 5.15
N SER A 96 13.42 16.22 4.02
CA SER A 96 13.81 16.70 2.69
C SER A 96 13.01 17.91 2.22
N LYS A 97 11.86 18.21 2.86
CA LYS A 97 10.94 19.29 2.50
C LYS A 97 10.41 19.16 1.06
N LYS A 98 10.14 17.93 0.64
CA LYS A 98 9.63 17.56 -0.68
C LYS A 98 8.31 16.81 -0.56
N PHE A 99 7.51 16.78 -1.62
CA PHE A 99 6.42 15.81 -1.72
C PHE A 99 6.94 14.52 -2.35
N LEU A 100 6.72 13.40 -1.69
CA LEU A 100 6.86 12.06 -2.27
C LEU A 100 5.54 11.70 -2.92
N THR A 101 5.58 11.34 -4.20
CA THR A 101 4.37 11.02 -4.96
C THR A 101 4.51 9.71 -5.72
N PHE A 102 3.41 8.97 -5.83
CA PHE A 102 3.33 7.76 -6.65
C PHE A 102 2.32 7.96 -7.78
N PHE A 103 2.79 7.84 -9.01
CA PHE A 103 1.96 7.87 -10.21
C PHE A 103 1.89 6.48 -10.82
N SER A 104 0.73 6.09 -11.37
CA SER A 104 0.58 4.86 -12.14
C SER A 104 0.05 5.17 -13.54
N ILE A 105 0.94 5.50 -14.47
CA ILE A 105 0.58 6.00 -15.80
C ILE A 105 0.60 4.87 -16.85
N PRO A 106 -0.25 4.94 -17.89
CA PRO A 106 -0.06 4.11 -19.08
C PRO A 106 1.30 4.41 -19.74
N PRO A 107 2.12 3.40 -20.10
CA PRO A 107 3.46 3.61 -20.68
C PRO A 107 3.49 4.54 -21.89
N LYS A 108 2.44 4.54 -22.71
CA LYS A 108 2.33 5.43 -23.88
C LYS A 108 2.39 6.93 -23.56
N PHE A 109 2.18 7.33 -22.31
CA PHE A 109 2.22 8.73 -21.86
C PHE A 109 3.51 9.10 -21.12
N GLU A 110 4.51 8.22 -21.07
CA GLU A 110 5.76 8.43 -20.32
C GLU A 110 6.49 9.73 -20.75
N ASN A 111 6.64 9.97 -22.05
CA ASN A 111 7.31 11.18 -22.56
C ASN A 111 6.53 12.46 -22.21
N ASP A 112 5.20 12.42 -22.34
CA ASP A 112 4.33 13.56 -22.01
C ASP A 112 4.36 13.86 -20.51
N PHE A 113 4.43 12.81 -19.69
CA PHE A 113 4.53 12.90 -18.23
C PHE A 113 5.84 13.59 -17.78
N ILE A 114 6.99 13.21 -18.36
CA ILE A 114 8.26 13.88 -18.08
C ILE A 114 8.27 15.31 -18.61
N SER A 115 7.77 15.53 -19.83
CA SER A 115 7.63 16.86 -20.44
C SER A 115 6.78 17.81 -19.59
N PHE A 116 5.73 17.28 -18.96
CA PHE A 116 4.86 18.02 -18.05
C PHE A 116 5.63 18.55 -16.83
N PHE A 117 6.38 17.72 -16.10
CA PHE A 117 7.17 18.20 -14.96
C PHE A 117 8.28 19.17 -15.37
N ASN A 118 8.91 18.95 -16.53
CA ASN A 118 9.86 19.92 -17.07
C ASN A 118 9.23 21.30 -17.30
N LYS A 119 7.97 21.35 -17.75
CA LYS A 119 7.22 22.61 -17.88
C LYS A 119 6.91 23.23 -16.52
N LEU A 120 6.55 22.44 -15.51
CA LEU A 120 6.30 22.95 -14.15
C LEU A 120 7.54 23.61 -13.55
N VAL A 121 8.74 23.06 -13.81
CA VAL A 121 10.01 23.69 -13.41
C VAL A 121 10.25 24.98 -14.19
N LYS A 122 10.05 24.98 -15.52
CA LYS A 122 10.20 26.20 -16.35
C LYS A 122 9.24 27.32 -15.95
N LEU A 123 8.04 26.97 -15.51
CA LEU A 123 7.03 27.91 -14.99
C LEU A 123 7.25 28.30 -13.52
N ASN A 124 8.35 27.84 -12.90
CA ASN A 124 8.72 28.10 -11.51
C ASN A 124 7.67 27.63 -10.47
N LEU A 125 6.82 26.67 -10.82
CA LEU A 125 5.91 26.01 -9.87
C LEU A 125 6.65 24.97 -9.03
N LEU A 126 7.65 24.32 -9.64
CA LEU A 126 8.60 23.43 -8.98
C LEU A 126 10.00 24.01 -9.06
N LYS A 127 10.77 23.89 -7.98
CA LYS A 127 12.21 24.19 -8.00
C LYS A 127 12.97 23.09 -8.74
N GLU A 128 12.64 21.85 -8.42
CA GLU A 128 13.22 20.64 -8.99
C GLU A 128 12.27 19.46 -8.78
N TYR A 129 12.47 18.40 -9.55
CA TYR A 129 11.85 17.11 -9.33
C TYR A 129 12.84 15.99 -9.62
N ASN A 130 12.62 14.84 -9.00
CA ASN A 130 13.30 13.59 -9.34
C ASN A 130 12.23 12.56 -9.68
N CYS A 131 12.34 11.92 -10.84
CA CYS A 131 11.38 10.93 -11.31
C CYS A 131 12.09 9.60 -11.51
N LYS A 132 11.61 8.56 -10.83
CA LYS A 132 12.14 7.20 -10.89
C LYS A 132 11.05 6.25 -11.35
N LYS A 133 11.29 5.56 -12.46
CA LYS A 133 10.42 4.48 -12.92
C LYS A 133 10.65 3.26 -12.03
N LEU A 134 9.57 2.69 -11.50
CA LEU A 134 9.65 1.55 -10.59
C LEU A 134 9.57 0.24 -11.34
N SER A 135 10.51 -0.67 -11.12
CA SER A 135 10.44 -2.04 -11.62
C SER A 135 9.37 -2.86 -10.91
N TYR A 136 9.06 -2.54 -9.65
CA TYR A 136 7.86 -3.03 -8.95
C TYR A 136 7.49 -2.17 -7.73
N ARG A 137 6.25 -2.31 -7.27
CA ARG A 137 5.74 -1.76 -6.00
C ARG A 137 4.76 -2.72 -5.35
N ARG A 138 5.14 -3.32 -4.21
CA ARG A 138 4.33 -4.34 -3.53
C ARG A 138 4.06 -4.00 -2.07
N VAL A 139 2.84 -4.31 -1.65
CA VAL A 139 2.48 -4.30 -0.23
C VAL A 139 3.07 -5.53 0.44
N VAL A 140 3.73 -5.32 1.56
CA VAL A 140 4.35 -6.38 2.35
C VAL A 140 3.29 -7.05 3.24
N PRO A 141 3.13 -8.39 3.17
CA PRO A 141 2.20 -9.10 4.03
C PRO A 141 2.56 -8.95 5.52
N LEU A 142 1.55 -8.61 6.34
CA LEU A 142 1.62 -8.50 7.80
C LEU A 142 2.36 -9.70 8.44
N ARG A 143 3.35 -9.41 9.29
CA ARG A 143 3.99 -10.39 10.18
C ARG A 143 3.05 -10.77 11.32
N VAL A 144 2.14 -11.70 11.07
CA VAL A 144 1.15 -12.16 12.06
C VAL A 144 1.78 -12.81 13.31
N ASP A 145 3.01 -13.30 13.16
CA ASP A 145 3.83 -13.85 14.22
C ASP A 145 4.36 -12.75 15.15
N CYS A 146 4.50 -11.51 14.65
CA CYS A 146 4.99 -10.34 15.38
C CYS A 146 3.92 -9.50 16.08
N PHE A 147 2.65 -9.86 15.96
CA PHE A 147 1.56 -9.17 16.64
C PHE A 147 0.88 -10.08 17.67
N ASP A 148 0.74 -9.57 18.88
CA ASP A 148 -0.08 -10.18 19.93
C ASP A 148 -1.52 -9.70 19.77
N PHE A 149 -2.37 -10.54 19.17
CA PHE A 149 -3.79 -10.23 18.97
C PHE A 149 -4.64 -10.31 20.24
N GLU A 150 -4.10 -10.77 21.37
CA GLU A 150 -4.80 -10.80 22.65
C GLU A 150 -4.59 -9.47 23.38
N ASN A 151 -3.35 -9.00 23.43
CA ASN A 151 -2.98 -7.77 24.12
C ASN A 151 -2.95 -6.52 23.20
N GLY A 152 -3.01 -6.71 21.88
CA GLY A 152 -3.00 -5.61 20.91
C GLY A 152 -1.65 -4.92 20.74
N VAL A 153 -0.56 -5.62 21.05
CA VAL A 153 0.80 -5.06 21.04
C VAL A 153 1.70 -5.78 20.05
N TRP A 154 2.66 -5.04 19.50
CA TRP A 154 3.72 -5.62 18.69
C TRP A 154 4.80 -6.23 19.57
N MET A 155 5.25 -7.43 19.22
CA MET A 155 6.40 -8.07 19.86
C MET A 155 7.63 -7.20 19.67
N GLN A 156 8.43 -7.03 20.72
CA GLN A 156 9.63 -6.19 20.67
C GLN A 156 10.88 -6.95 20.24
N ASP A 157 10.90 -8.29 20.24
CA ASP A 157 12.05 -9.15 19.95
C ASP A 157 12.08 -9.68 18.50
N TRP A 158 11.38 -9.01 17.57
CA TRP A 158 11.26 -9.42 16.16
C TRP A 158 12.61 -9.50 15.41
N ASP A 159 13.63 -8.78 15.87
CA ASP A 159 15.00 -8.81 15.33
C ASP A 159 15.69 -10.16 15.59
N LYS A 160 15.29 -10.88 16.64
CA LYS A 160 15.79 -12.22 16.97
C LYS A 160 15.05 -13.33 16.22
N LYS A 161 13.91 -13.00 15.61
CA LYS A 161 13.03 -13.94 14.91
C LYS A 161 12.94 -13.52 13.44
N PRO A 162 13.90 -13.96 12.59
CA PRO A 162 13.87 -13.62 11.18
C PRO A 162 12.54 -14.06 10.57
N ARG A 163 12.11 -13.36 9.52
CA ARG A 163 10.93 -13.75 8.76
C ARG A 163 11.11 -15.16 8.18
N ASP A 164 10.22 -16.06 8.54
CA ASP A 164 10.23 -17.44 8.03
C ASP A 164 9.88 -17.50 6.54
N GLU A 165 8.93 -16.67 6.11
CA GLU A 165 8.39 -16.64 4.75
C GLU A 165 9.21 -15.69 3.85
N GLU A 166 9.87 -16.24 2.83
CA GLU A 166 10.49 -15.43 1.78
C GLU A 166 9.40 -14.74 0.93
N ILE A 167 9.56 -13.41 0.74
CA ILE A 167 8.69 -12.64 -0.13
C ILE A 167 9.39 -12.52 -1.49
N PRO A 168 8.89 -13.15 -2.56
CA PRO A 168 9.52 -13.05 -3.87
C PRO A 168 9.43 -11.62 -4.39
N GLU A 169 10.48 -11.17 -5.09
CA GLU A 169 10.37 -9.98 -5.93
C GLU A 169 9.53 -10.35 -7.16
N VAL A 170 8.51 -9.55 -7.44
CA VAL A 170 7.64 -9.75 -8.60
C VAL A 170 7.70 -8.47 -9.41
N PHE A 171 8.62 -8.45 -10.38
CA PHE A 171 8.74 -7.37 -11.35
C PHE A 171 7.42 -7.17 -12.10
N GLU A 172 7.01 -5.92 -12.22
CA GLU A 172 5.74 -5.53 -12.82
C GLU A 172 5.99 -5.05 -14.25
N GLU A 173 5.68 -5.90 -15.22
CA GLU A 173 5.61 -5.48 -16.62
C GLU A 173 4.16 -5.07 -16.94
N PRO A 174 3.91 -3.85 -17.44
CA PRO A 174 2.57 -3.41 -17.82
C PRO A 174 1.99 -4.30 -18.91
N ASN A 175 1.02 -5.14 -18.54
CA ASN A 175 0.32 -6.04 -19.44
C ASN A 175 -1.16 -6.11 -19.02
N GLN A 176 -1.97 -5.30 -19.68
CA GLN A 176 -3.39 -5.20 -19.36
C GLN A 176 -4.09 -6.53 -19.62
N ILE A 177 -4.85 -7.03 -18.63
CA ILE A 177 -5.68 -8.21 -18.83
C ILE A 177 -6.69 -7.94 -19.97
N SER A 178 -6.73 -8.85 -20.93
CA SER A 178 -7.64 -8.77 -22.07
C SER A 178 -9.10 -8.71 -21.63
N GLY A 179 -9.86 -7.79 -22.24
CA GLY A 179 -11.29 -7.66 -22.00
C GLY A 179 -11.68 -7.08 -20.64
N LEU A 180 -10.80 -6.29 -20.00
CA LEU A 180 -11.15 -5.37 -18.92
C LEU A 180 -12.03 -4.24 -19.48
N THR A 181 -13.20 -4.05 -18.87
CA THR A 181 -14.18 -3.03 -19.23
C THR A 181 -14.23 -1.91 -18.19
N SER A 182 -14.86 -0.78 -18.52
CA SER A 182 -15.09 0.30 -17.55
C SER A 182 -15.92 -0.16 -16.34
N LEU A 183 -16.83 -1.14 -16.53
CA LEU A 183 -17.57 -1.75 -15.43
C LEU A 183 -16.67 -2.55 -14.48
N ASP A 184 -15.65 -3.26 -15.01
CA ASP A 184 -14.68 -3.98 -14.18
C ASP A 184 -13.90 -3.01 -13.29
N LEU A 185 -13.44 -1.89 -13.84
CA LEU A 185 -12.74 -0.85 -13.09
C LEU A 185 -13.63 -0.19 -12.03
N LYS A 186 -14.91 0.05 -12.33
CA LYS A 186 -15.90 0.58 -11.37
C LYS A 186 -16.14 -0.40 -10.21
N ILE A 187 -16.29 -1.69 -10.48
CA ILE A 187 -16.43 -2.70 -9.42
C ILE A 187 -15.14 -2.78 -8.58
N LEU A 188 -13.95 -2.75 -9.23
CA LEU A 188 -12.67 -2.72 -8.52
C LEU A 188 -12.55 -1.47 -7.62
N ALA A 189 -13.00 -0.30 -8.08
CA ALA A 189 -13.03 0.93 -7.30
C ALA A 189 -13.89 0.79 -6.04
N GLU A 190 -15.05 0.14 -6.15
CA GLU A 190 -15.92 -0.13 -5.00
C GLU A 190 -15.27 -1.09 -3.99
N LEU A 191 -14.58 -2.13 -4.46
CA LEU A 191 -13.82 -3.04 -3.59
C LEU A 191 -12.60 -2.38 -2.95
N TYR A 192 -11.98 -1.43 -3.63
CA TYR A 192 -10.89 -0.64 -3.09
C TYR A 192 -11.35 0.26 -1.95
N ARG A 193 -12.52 0.90 -2.10
CA ARG A 193 -13.15 1.71 -1.05
C ARG A 193 -13.64 0.85 0.12
N ASN A 194 -14.25 -0.29 -0.17
CA ASN A 194 -14.77 -1.21 0.83
C ASN A 194 -14.53 -2.66 0.42
N SER A 195 -13.48 -3.28 0.96
CA SER A 195 -13.12 -4.66 0.64
C SER A 195 -14.16 -5.68 1.14
N PHE A 196 -15.10 -5.28 1.98
CA PHE A 196 -16.21 -6.10 2.46
C PHE A 196 -17.50 -5.96 1.64
N ALA A 197 -17.51 -5.13 0.58
CA ALA A 197 -18.69 -4.91 -0.23
C ALA A 197 -19.17 -6.23 -0.86
N ASN A 198 -20.46 -6.53 -0.72
CA ASN A 198 -21.06 -7.71 -1.34
C ASN A 198 -21.59 -7.36 -2.75
N TYR A 199 -21.91 -8.39 -3.53
CA TYR A 199 -22.35 -8.21 -4.92
C TYR A 199 -23.64 -7.40 -5.03
N THR A 200 -24.53 -7.47 -4.05
CA THR A 200 -25.80 -6.75 -4.04
C THR A 200 -25.58 -5.25 -3.83
N ASP A 201 -24.69 -4.87 -2.91
CA ASP A 201 -24.39 -3.47 -2.63
C ASP A 201 -23.69 -2.80 -3.82
N ILE A 202 -22.72 -3.51 -4.43
CA ILE A 202 -22.05 -3.05 -5.65
C ILE A 202 -23.05 -2.93 -6.81
N ALA A 203 -23.93 -3.91 -6.99
CA ALA A 203 -24.95 -3.92 -8.04
C ALA A 203 -25.89 -2.72 -7.92
N LYS A 204 -26.39 -2.43 -6.71
CA LYS A 204 -27.22 -1.26 -6.43
C LYS A 204 -26.51 0.04 -6.76
N LYS A 205 -25.25 0.19 -6.31
CA LYS A 205 -24.49 1.44 -6.49
C LYS A 205 -24.12 1.70 -7.95
N LEU A 206 -23.86 0.65 -8.72
CA LEU A 206 -23.50 0.76 -10.14
C LEU A 206 -24.71 0.64 -11.08
N ASN A 207 -25.93 0.51 -10.55
CA ASN A 207 -27.17 0.34 -11.31
C ASN A 207 -27.11 -0.83 -12.32
N VAL A 208 -26.64 -2.00 -11.87
CA VAL A 208 -26.53 -3.24 -12.66
C VAL A 208 -27.10 -4.43 -11.88
N THR A 209 -27.27 -5.59 -12.53
CA THR A 209 -27.75 -6.78 -11.82
C THR A 209 -26.64 -7.42 -10.97
N ARG A 210 -27.03 -8.11 -9.89
CA ARG A 210 -26.11 -8.94 -9.08
C ARG A 210 -25.38 -9.99 -9.92
N GLN A 211 -26.06 -10.57 -10.91
CA GLN A 211 -25.46 -11.59 -11.79
C GLN A 211 -24.39 -10.98 -12.70
N THR A 212 -24.61 -9.76 -13.18
CA THR A 212 -23.62 -8.97 -13.90
C THR A 212 -22.39 -8.74 -13.02
N VAL A 213 -22.55 -8.24 -11.79
CA VAL A 213 -21.41 -8.04 -10.87
C VAL A 213 -20.65 -9.34 -10.63
N LYS A 214 -21.35 -10.45 -10.35
CA LYS A 214 -20.73 -11.76 -10.11
C LYS A 214 -19.87 -12.21 -11.30
N ARG A 215 -20.36 -12.04 -12.53
CA ARG A 215 -19.63 -12.42 -13.77
C ARG A 215 -18.32 -11.63 -13.92
N HIS A 216 -18.35 -10.34 -13.62
CA HIS A 216 -17.18 -9.46 -13.73
C HIS A 216 -16.20 -9.66 -12.55
N TYR A 217 -16.70 -10.06 -11.38
CA TYR A 217 -15.91 -10.24 -10.16
C TYR A 217 -14.73 -11.21 -10.33
N GLU A 218 -14.90 -12.30 -11.10
CA GLU A 218 -13.83 -13.29 -11.31
C GLU A 218 -12.62 -12.71 -12.05
N LYS A 219 -12.84 -11.80 -13.01
CA LYS A 219 -11.76 -11.06 -13.68
C LYS A 219 -11.04 -10.13 -12.70
N ILE A 220 -11.81 -9.44 -11.87
CA ILE A 220 -11.30 -8.47 -10.90
C ILE A 220 -10.41 -9.15 -9.84
N LEU A 221 -10.78 -10.37 -9.43
CA LEU A 221 -9.95 -11.16 -8.52
C LEU A 221 -8.56 -11.47 -9.09
N GLN A 222 -8.38 -11.50 -10.42
CA GLN A 222 -7.06 -11.71 -11.01
C GLN A 222 -6.14 -10.49 -10.85
N VAL A 223 -6.70 -9.30 -10.66
CA VAL A 223 -5.96 -8.05 -10.45
C VAL A 223 -5.60 -7.87 -8.97
N ILE A 224 -6.38 -8.46 -8.04
CA ILE A 224 -6.10 -8.38 -6.60
C ILE A 224 -5.09 -9.46 -6.23
N TYR A 225 -3.88 -9.07 -5.83
CA TYR A 225 -2.83 -10.02 -5.44
C TYR A 225 -2.75 -10.28 -3.93
N LEU A 226 -3.33 -9.40 -3.11
CA LEU A 226 -3.32 -9.52 -1.65
C LEU A 226 -4.52 -8.80 -1.03
N TYR A 227 -5.13 -9.40 0.00
CA TYR A 227 -6.02 -8.69 0.91
C TYR A 227 -5.20 -8.22 2.11
N MET A 228 -4.67 -7.02 2.03
CA MET A 228 -3.75 -6.50 3.03
C MET A 228 -4.50 -6.05 4.30
N LEU A 229 -3.93 -6.39 5.46
CA LEU A 229 -4.31 -5.76 6.72
C LEU A 229 -3.34 -4.61 7.00
N PHE A 230 -3.90 -3.41 7.05
CA PHE A 230 -3.16 -2.20 7.39
C PHE A 230 -3.40 -1.86 8.85
N TRP A 231 -2.33 -1.80 9.64
CA TRP A 231 -2.39 -1.41 11.04
C TRP A 231 -2.20 0.10 11.16
N MET A 232 -3.22 0.79 11.64
CA MET A 232 -3.15 2.21 12.00
C MET A 232 -4.15 2.44 13.14
N PRO A 233 -3.67 2.52 14.39
CA PRO A 233 -4.53 2.61 15.57
C PRO A 233 -5.04 4.04 15.80
N ILE A 234 -5.81 4.58 14.85
CA ILE A 234 -6.31 5.97 14.87
C ILE A 234 -7.11 6.28 16.14
N ASN A 235 -7.82 5.27 16.68
CA ASN A 235 -8.67 5.42 17.85
C ASN A 235 -7.93 5.19 19.19
N THR A 236 -6.61 4.97 19.15
CA THR A 236 -5.82 4.68 20.35
C THR A 236 -4.62 5.62 20.37
N PRO A 237 -4.78 6.84 20.92
CA PRO A 237 -3.75 7.88 20.86
C PRO A 237 -2.43 7.48 21.53
N GLU A 238 -2.47 6.51 22.46
CA GLU A 238 -1.28 5.92 23.08
C GLU A 238 -0.42 5.08 22.11
N HIS A 239 -1.00 4.69 20.97
CA HIS A 239 -0.32 3.95 19.91
C HIS A 239 0.03 4.88 18.74
N VAL A 240 0.84 5.90 19.01
CA VAL A 240 1.36 6.78 17.95
C VAL A 240 2.15 5.94 16.94
N CYS A 241 1.79 6.05 15.67
CA CYS A 241 2.51 5.45 14.56
C CYS A 241 3.41 6.49 13.88
N ILE A 242 4.68 6.15 13.69
CA ILE A 242 5.67 6.97 13.01
C ILE A 242 5.82 6.43 11.58
N PRO A 243 5.30 7.14 10.58
CA PRO A 243 5.45 6.74 9.19
C PRO A 243 6.84 7.15 8.69
N ILE A 244 7.55 6.21 8.07
CA ILE A 244 8.95 6.38 7.67
C ILE A 244 9.07 6.03 6.20
N PHE A 245 9.70 6.92 5.43
CA PHE A 245 10.24 6.63 4.11
C PHE A 245 11.71 6.28 4.25
N LEU A 246 12.09 5.13 3.73
CA LEU A 246 13.44 4.62 3.78
C LEU A 246 13.94 4.32 2.38
N GLN A 247 15.12 4.85 2.05
CA GLN A 247 15.92 4.42 0.91
C GLN A 247 17.14 3.66 1.42
N THR A 248 17.42 2.50 0.82
CA THR A 248 18.59 1.68 1.13
C THR A 248 19.31 1.27 -0.13
N ASN A 249 20.58 0.88 0.00
CA ASN A 249 21.37 0.33 -1.10
C ASN A 249 20.67 -0.84 -1.82
N SER A 250 21.12 -1.12 -3.04
CA SER A 250 20.52 -2.11 -3.95
C SER A 250 20.71 -3.57 -3.53
N SER A 251 21.44 -3.85 -2.43
CA SER A 251 21.80 -5.21 -2.06
C SER A 251 20.60 -6.07 -1.65
N VAL A 252 20.65 -7.36 -2.01
CA VAL A 252 19.63 -8.36 -1.60
C VAL A 252 19.50 -8.43 -0.07
N ASN A 253 20.63 -8.28 0.64
CA ASN A 253 20.65 -8.25 2.10
C ASN A 253 19.93 -7.03 2.69
N ALA A 254 19.99 -5.86 2.05
CA ALA A 254 19.26 -4.68 2.49
C ALA A 254 17.76 -4.93 2.47
N ARG A 255 17.23 -5.40 1.31
CA ARG A 255 15.82 -5.78 1.18
C ARG A 255 15.39 -6.77 2.25
N LYS A 256 16.11 -7.91 2.38
CA LYS A 256 15.78 -8.94 3.37
C LYS A 256 15.75 -8.39 4.80
N THR A 257 16.68 -7.49 5.12
CA THR A 257 16.76 -6.85 6.44
C THR A 257 15.57 -5.94 6.69
N VAL A 258 15.18 -5.10 5.72
CA VAL A 258 14.02 -4.20 5.84
C VAL A 258 12.71 -4.99 5.92
N LEU A 259 12.55 -6.05 5.13
CA LEU A 259 11.37 -6.92 5.16
C LEU A 259 11.24 -7.74 6.45
N ASN A 260 12.33 -7.88 7.23
CA ASN A 260 12.26 -8.48 8.55
C ASN A 260 11.55 -7.58 9.57
N ILE A 261 11.54 -6.26 9.36
CA ILE A 261 10.89 -5.31 10.24
C ILE A 261 9.36 -5.50 10.12
N PRO A 262 8.64 -5.83 11.21
CA PRO A 262 7.21 -6.15 11.15
C PRO A 262 6.30 -5.01 10.67
N PHE A 263 6.82 -3.79 10.78
CA PHE A 263 6.14 -2.54 10.48
C PHE A 263 6.32 -2.09 9.03
N THR A 264 7.04 -2.86 8.22
CA THR A 264 7.23 -2.59 6.80
C THR A 264 5.91 -2.83 6.07
N HIS A 265 5.38 -1.78 5.45
CA HIS A 265 4.09 -1.81 4.76
C HIS A 265 4.24 -1.92 3.24
N LEU A 266 5.18 -1.19 2.67
CA LEU A 266 5.38 -1.12 1.22
C LEU A 266 6.85 -1.35 0.91
N GLU A 267 7.12 -2.09 -0.16
CA GLU A 267 8.43 -2.20 -0.76
C GLU A 267 8.37 -1.81 -2.24
N MET A 268 9.46 -1.23 -2.72
CA MET A 268 9.60 -0.75 -4.09
C MET A 268 11.04 -0.90 -4.54
N ARG A 269 11.23 -1.10 -5.84
CA ARG A 269 12.53 -1.05 -6.48
C ARG A 269 12.42 -0.25 -7.77
N ASP A 270 13.39 0.62 -8.04
CA ASP A 270 13.49 1.33 -9.32
C ASP A 270 14.34 0.58 -10.35
N GLU A 271 14.32 1.07 -11.60
CA GLU A 271 15.11 0.49 -12.69
C GLU A 271 16.63 0.58 -12.46
N ASP A 272 17.08 1.51 -11.61
CA ASP A 272 18.48 1.63 -11.16
C ASP A 272 18.82 0.67 -10.01
N SER A 273 17.89 -0.24 -9.67
CA SER A 273 17.97 -1.21 -8.58
C SER A 273 18.00 -0.63 -7.16
N GLN A 274 17.71 0.66 -6.98
CA GLN A 274 17.57 1.29 -5.67
C GLN A 274 16.34 0.73 -4.94
N PHE A 275 16.50 0.39 -3.66
CA PHE A 275 15.41 -0.14 -2.84
C PHE A 275 14.80 0.94 -1.96
N TYR A 276 13.46 0.98 -1.93
CA TYR A 276 12.69 1.91 -1.12
C TYR A 276 11.63 1.18 -0.30
N SER A 277 11.31 1.72 0.86
CA SER A 277 10.27 1.17 1.72
C SER A 277 9.49 2.23 2.48
N LEU A 278 8.21 1.96 2.69
CA LEU A 278 7.39 2.69 3.65
C LEU A 278 7.13 1.81 4.87
N LEU A 279 7.46 2.32 6.05
CA LEU A 279 7.23 1.67 7.33
C LEU A 279 6.25 2.49 8.17
N PHE A 280 5.44 1.81 8.98
CA PHE A 280 4.49 2.40 9.91
C PHE A 280 4.83 1.89 11.31
N ALA A 281 5.91 2.43 11.89
CA ALA A 281 6.48 1.91 13.13
C ALA A 281 5.68 2.41 14.34
N PRO A 282 5.27 1.54 15.28
CA PRO A 282 4.75 2.00 16.56
C PRO A 282 5.84 2.79 17.29
N SER A 283 5.45 3.86 17.99
CA SER A 283 6.37 4.72 18.76
C SER A 283 7.31 3.93 19.67
N ILE A 284 6.79 2.92 20.37
CA ILE A 284 7.57 2.02 21.24
C ILE A 284 8.65 1.21 20.49
N GLY A 285 8.40 0.87 19.22
CA GLY A 285 9.31 0.10 18.38
C GLY A 285 10.29 0.96 17.58
N PHE A 286 10.09 2.27 17.52
CA PHE A 286 10.80 3.17 16.60
C PHE A 286 12.31 3.21 16.83
N TYR A 287 12.75 3.42 18.07
CA TYR A 287 14.19 3.43 18.38
C TYR A 287 14.86 2.11 17.98
N LYS A 288 14.17 0.99 18.20
CA LYS A 288 14.68 -0.33 17.84
C LYS A 288 14.82 -0.50 16.32
N VAL A 289 13.86 0.01 15.54
CA VAL A 289 13.95 0.05 14.07
C VAL A 289 15.17 0.84 13.62
N LEU A 290 15.37 2.05 14.14
CA LEU A 290 16.52 2.88 13.79
C LEU A 290 17.85 2.21 14.16
N LYS A 291 17.95 1.67 15.38
CA LYS A 291 19.14 0.95 15.84
C LYS A 291 19.44 -0.24 14.92
N TYR A 292 18.45 -1.06 14.61
CA TYR A 292 18.59 -2.23 13.74
C TYR A 292 19.05 -1.85 12.33
N LEU A 293 18.47 -0.80 11.72
CA LEU A 293 18.87 -0.31 10.40
C LEU A 293 20.28 0.28 10.39
N ASN A 294 20.64 1.04 11.44
CA ASN A 294 21.95 1.67 11.57
C ASN A 294 23.07 0.65 11.80
N GLU A 295 22.86 -0.35 12.67
CA GLU A 295 23.82 -1.44 12.89
C GLU A 295 24.12 -2.24 11.61
N LYS A 296 23.13 -2.35 10.72
CA LYS A 296 23.26 -3.00 9.42
C LYS A 296 23.77 -2.06 8.32
N ARG A 297 23.99 -0.78 8.62
CA ARG A 297 24.49 0.26 7.70
C ARG A 297 23.68 0.36 6.40
N LEU A 298 22.35 0.32 6.52
CA LEU A 298 21.45 0.27 5.38
C LEU A 298 20.83 1.61 4.99
N ILE A 299 20.91 2.61 5.88
CA ILE A 299 20.23 3.89 5.69
C ILE A 299 21.04 4.75 4.73
N GLU A 300 20.51 4.98 3.53
CA GLU A 300 21.02 6.03 2.63
C GLU A 300 20.23 7.32 2.81
N GLN A 301 18.91 7.21 2.88
CA GLN A 301 18.01 8.31 3.21
C GLN A 301 16.90 7.80 4.12
N ILE A 302 16.59 8.60 5.13
CA ILE A 302 15.42 8.40 5.99
C ILE A 302 14.63 9.70 6.09
N ASP A 303 13.33 9.60 5.89
CA ASP A 303 12.42 10.72 5.98
C ASP A 303 11.13 10.33 6.70
N PHE A 304 10.42 11.33 7.20
CA PHE A 304 9.19 11.15 7.95
C PHE A 304 8.04 11.72 7.15
N LEU A 305 6.95 10.95 7.08
CA LEU A 305 5.77 11.35 6.32
C LEU A 305 4.89 12.23 7.20
N ASP A 306 4.42 13.32 6.62
CA ASP A 306 3.43 14.18 7.23
C ASP A 306 2.01 13.68 6.90
N PHE A 307 1.33 13.14 7.92
CA PHE A 307 -0.03 12.64 7.75
C PHE A 307 -1.06 13.72 7.43
N GLU A 308 -0.85 14.98 7.84
CA GLU A 308 -1.76 16.08 7.52
C GLU A 308 -1.70 16.43 6.03
N ASN A 309 -0.53 16.22 5.43
CA ASN A 309 -0.26 16.49 4.03
C ASN A 309 -0.15 15.19 3.21
N THR A 310 -1.05 14.23 3.45
CA THR A 310 -1.07 12.91 2.80
C THR A 310 -2.44 12.57 2.23
N MET A 311 -2.49 12.11 0.97
CA MET A 311 -3.74 11.62 0.36
C MET A 311 -3.49 10.48 -0.63
N GLY A 312 -4.43 9.54 -0.69
CA GLY A 312 -4.46 8.47 -1.69
C GLY A 312 -5.69 8.57 -2.60
N PHE A 313 -5.53 8.22 -3.87
CA PHE A 313 -6.59 8.30 -4.89
C PHE A 313 -7.00 6.89 -5.33
N PHE A 314 -7.95 6.73 -6.27
CA PHE A 314 -8.21 5.49 -7.05
C PHE A 314 -8.01 5.79 -8.56
N PRO A 315 -7.51 4.86 -9.42
CA PRO A 315 -7.24 5.22 -10.81
C PRO A 315 -8.50 5.74 -11.48
N PRO A 316 -8.40 6.74 -12.36
CA PRO A 316 -9.57 7.22 -13.10
C PRO A 316 -10.18 6.07 -13.92
N TYR A 317 -11.51 5.97 -13.89
CA TYR A 317 -12.30 4.90 -14.55
C TYR A 317 -13.49 5.45 -15.34
N ASN A 318 -13.48 6.77 -15.63
CA ASN A 318 -14.54 7.47 -16.34
C ASN A 318 -14.48 7.22 -17.84
#